data_AF-A0A2H9RLA7-F1
#
_entry.id   AF-A0A2H9RLA7-F1
#
_cell.length_a   1.000
_cell.length_b   1.000
_cell.length_c   1.000
_cell.angle_alpha   90.00
_cell.angle_beta   90.00
_cell.angle_gamma   90.00
#
_symmetry.space_group_name_H-M   'P 1'
#
loop_
_entity.id
_entity.type
_entity.pdbx_description
1 polymer ?
#
loop_
_entity_poly.entity_id
_entity_poly.type
_entity_poly.pdbx_seq_one_letter_code
_entity_poly.pdbx_strand_id
1 'polypeptide(L)'
;RNNILLIALLISLLPFLAGVMPYYQLYWYIGSALFSIIFVSNFPKMQGLGKQHKIILYSIIIIFSFISIGGGLQEANSINKESFRVISEFKEFESSVAGSNLVIFAREYKLQPYSNKFVFLTADNLEEEDLRNIIIFETEIESFNESLIKNRICYLLFYKDPIYNENYYSTITDFFGEKFSPDKYNNISTLRKVYEGREILIYEYSACQQNDSAP
;
A
#
# COMPACT_ATOMS: atom_id res chain seq x y z
N ARG A 1 32.74 14.77 -30.68
CA ARG A 1 32.53 13.30 -30.61
C ARG A 1 32.03 12.85 -29.22
N ASN A 2 32.60 13.35 -28.11
CA ASN A 2 32.18 12.96 -26.75
C ASN A 2 30.75 13.39 -26.36
N ASN A 3 30.28 14.56 -26.80
CA ASN A 3 28.94 15.05 -26.44
C ASN A 3 27.79 14.17 -26.99
N ILE A 4 28.00 13.50 -28.12
CA ILE A 4 26.98 12.63 -28.72
C ILE A 4 26.80 11.36 -27.87
N LEU A 5 27.88 10.83 -27.31
CA LEU A 5 27.86 9.66 -26.44
C LEU A 5 27.20 9.95 -25.09
N LEU A 6 27.41 11.17 -24.57
CA LEU A 6 26.78 11.62 -23.33
C LEU A 6 25.27 11.82 -23.50
N ILE A 7 24.84 12.47 -24.59
CA ILE A 7 23.41 12.68 -24.89
C ILE A 7 22.71 11.33 -25.12
N ALA A 8 23.36 10.42 -25.83
CA ALA A 8 22.94 9.04 -26.02
C ALA A 8 22.68 8.31 -24.69
N LEU A 9 23.62 8.44 -23.75
CA LEU A 9 23.53 7.85 -22.42
C LEU A 9 22.35 8.44 -21.65
N LEU A 10 22.24 9.77 -21.61
CA LEU A 10 21.19 10.49 -20.88
C LEU A 10 19.80 10.13 -21.39
N ILE A 11 19.61 10.03 -22.71
CA ILE A 11 18.32 9.64 -23.29
C ILE A 11 17.99 8.16 -23.00
N SER A 12 18.98 7.28 -23.02
CA SER A 12 18.77 5.85 -22.73
C SER A 12 18.38 5.56 -21.28
N LEU A 13 18.67 6.50 -20.37
CA LEU A 13 18.34 6.45 -18.95
C LEU A 13 16.96 7.07 -18.62
N LEU A 14 16.36 7.84 -19.52
CA LEU A 14 15.04 8.47 -19.31
C LEU A 14 13.92 7.47 -18.95
N PRO A 15 13.81 6.28 -19.59
CA PRO A 15 12.79 5.30 -19.23
C PRO A 15 12.97 4.76 -17.80
N PHE A 16 14.20 4.76 -17.29
CA PHE A 16 14.51 4.32 -15.92
C PHE A 16 14.24 5.43 -14.89
N LEU A 17 14.40 6.71 -15.28
CA LEU A 17 14.11 7.87 -14.44
C LEU A 17 12.61 8.23 -14.39
N ALA A 18 11.87 7.98 -15.48
CA ALA A 18 10.41 8.17 -15.52
C ALA A 18 9.65 6.98 -14.90
N GLY A 19 10.32 5.84 -14.67
CA GLY A 19 9.77 4.62 -14.07
C GLY A 19 9.81 4.58 -12.54
N VAL A 20 9.99 5.72 -11.85
CA VAL A 20 9.91 5.81 -10.38
C VAL A 20 8.43 5.80 -9.96
N MET A 21 7.73 4.68 -10.15
CA MET A 21 6.35 4.44 -9.70
C MET A 21 6.08 2.92 -9.56
N PRO A 22 5.07 2.49 -8.75
CA PRO A 22 5.23 1.37 -7.81
C PRO A 22 5.14 -0.06 -8.38
N TYR A 23 5.98 -0.93 -7.80
CA TYR A 23 5.87 -2.36 -7.46
C TYR A 23 5.39 -3.43 -8.47
N TYR A 24 4.56 -3.13 -9.48
CA TYR A 24 4.00 -4.16 -10.39
C TYR A 24 4.81 -4.38 -11.68
N GLN A 25 6.04 -3.90 -11.73
CA GLN A 25 6.73 -3.63 -13.01
C GLN A 25 8.13 -4.25 -13.15
N LEU A 26 8.43 -5.37 -12.48
CA LEU A 26 9.65 -6.14 -12.79
C LEU A 26 9.76 -6.46 -14.31
N TYR A 27 8.60 -6.73 -14.93
CA TYR A 27 8.45 -6.95 -16.37
C TYR A 27 8.73 -5.70 -17.23
N TRP A 28 8.54 -4.50 -16.68
CA TRP A 28 8.80 -3.26 -17.41
C TRP A 28 10.27 -2.85 -17.38
N TYR A 29 11.10 -3.28 -16.42
CA TYR A 29 12.54 -2.98 -16.49
C TYR A 29 13.22 -3.72 -17.64
N ILE A 30 12.83 -4.98 -17.88
CA ILE A 30 13.27 -5.75 -19.06
C ILE A 30 12.70 -5.11 -20.34
N GLY A 31 11.42 -4.71 -20.32
CA GLY A 31 10.78 -4.00 -21.43
C GLY A 31 11.46 -2.66 -21.76
N SER A 32 11.80 -1.87 -20.76
CA SER A 32 12.51 -0.59 -20.87
C SER A 32 13.95 -0.77 -21.36
N ALA A 33 14.65 -1.81 -20.90
CA ALA A 33 15.96 -2.17 -21.41
C ALA A 33 15.91 -2.53 -22.90
N LEU A 34 14.95 -3.37 -23.30
CA LEU A 34 14.72 -3.75 -24.69
C LEU A 34 14.33 -2.55 -25.55
N PHE A 35 13.43 -1.69 -25.06
CA PHE A 35 13.04 -0.46 -25.73
C PHE A 35 14.23 0.49 -25.92
N SER A 36 15.05 0.69 -24.88
CA SER A 36 16.27 1.50 -24.97
C SER A 36 17.28 0.92 -25.97
N ILE A 37 17.46 -0.40 -26.01
CA ILE A 37 18.32 -1.07 -27.00
C ILE A 37 17.77 -0.87 -28.43
N ILE A 38 16.46 -1.07 -28.64
CA ILE A 38 15.81 -0.87 -29.94
C ILE A 38 15.90 0.58 -30.39
N PHE A 39 15.62 1.53 -29.49
CA PHE A 39 15.69 2.97 -29.76
C PHE A 39 17.10 3.40 -30.15
N VAL A 40 18.10 3.03 -29.35
CA VAL A 40 19.52 3.31 -29.64
C VAL A 40 19.95 2.69 -30.97
N SER A 41 19.46 1.49 -31.29
CA SER A 41 19.80 0.81 -32.54
C SER A 41 19.19 1.48 -33.78
N ASN A 42 18.03 2.13 -33.63
CA ASN A 42 17.31 2.80 -34.72
C ASN A 42 17.57 4.31 -34.80
N PHE A 43 18.23 4.92 -33.81
CA PHE A 43 18.47 6.36 -33.83
C PHE A 43 19.55 6.73 -34.87
N PRO A 44 19.26 7.63 -35.84
CA PRO A 44 20.15 7.90 -36.97
C PRO A 44 21.58 8.32 -36.58
N LYS A 45 21.73 9.10 -35.50
CA LYS A 45 23.06 9.53 -35.01
C LYS A 45 23.88 8.40 -34.37
N MET A 46 23.23 7.30 -33.97
CA MET A 46 23.88 6.15 -33.34
C MET A 46 24.33 5.10 -34.36
N GLN A 47 23.70 5.08 -35.54
CA GLN A 47 24.06 4.13 -36.60
C GLN A 47 25.51 4.33 -37.06
N GLY A 48 26.00 5.57 -37.08
CA GLY A 48 27.38 5.95 -37.40
C GLY A 48 28.43 5.68 -36.30
N LEU A 49 28.04 5.12 -35.15
CA LEU A 49 29.00 4.72 -34.11
C LEU A 49 29.74 3.44 -34.51
N GLY A 50 31.05 3.40 -34.27
CA GLY A 50 31.86 2.21 -34.47
C GLY A 50 31.44 1.05 -33.54
N LYS A 51 31.70 -0.18 -33.98
CA LYS A 51 31.28 -1.42 -33.28
C LYS A 51 31.62 -1.43 -31.79
N GLN A 52 32.82 -1.00 -31.41
CA GLN A 52 33.25 -0.95 -30.00
C GLN A 52 32.42 0.01 -29.13
N HIS A 53 31.98 1.15 -29.68
CA HIS A 53 31.18 2.13 -28.94
C HIS A 53 29.75 1.64 -28.70
N LYS A 54 29.18 0.90 -29.66
CA LYS A 54 27.87 0.26 -29.52
C LYS A 54 27.90 -0.82 -28.43
N ILE A 55 28.95 -1.65 -28.41
CA ILE A 55 29.14 -2.68 -27.38
C ILE A 55 29.18 -2.04 -25.99
N ILE A 56 29.98 -0.99 -25.80
CA ILE A 56 30.06 -0.28 -24.51
C ILE A 56 28.69 0.27 -24.10
N LEU A 57 27.97 0.91 -25.02
CA LEU A 57 26.67 1.51 -24.74
C LEU A 57 25.62 0.45 -24.34
N TYR A 58 25.55 -0.68 -25.05
CA TYR A 58 24.63 -1.77 -24.70
C TYR A 58 24.99 -2.41 -23.36
N SER A 59 26.28 -2.61 -23.07
CA SER A 59 26.71 -3.13 -21.78
C SER A 59 26.30 -2.22 -20.62
N ILE A 60 26.38 -0.89 -20.79
CA ILE A 60 25.93 0.06 -19.76
C ILE A 60 24.41 -0.04 -19.54
N ILE A 61 23.61 -0.11 -20.62
CA ILE A 61 22.15 -0.27 -20.51
C ILE A 61 21.80 -1.57 -19.76
N ILE A 62 22.49 -2.67 -20.08
CA ILE A 62 22.28 -3.97 -19.43
C ILE A 62 22.65 -3.89 -17.95
N ILE A 63 23.82 -3.33 -17.60
CA ILE A 63 24.27 -3.20 -16.20
C ILE A 63 23.29 -2.35 -15.39
N PHE A 64 22.86 -1.21 -15.91
CA PHE A 64 21.85 -0.37 -15.25
C PHE A 64 20.53 -1.12 -15.05
N SER A 65 20.10 -1.89 -16.04
CA SER A 65 18.90 -2.71 -15.93
C SER A 65 19.03 -3.75 -14.82
N PHE A 66 20.18 -4.42 -14.70
CA PHE A 66 20.45 -5.39 -13.63
C PHE A 66 20.49 -4.74 -12.24
N ILE A 67 21.09 -3.55 -12.10
CA ILE A 67 21.13 -2.82 -10.84
C ILE A 67 19.71 -2.39 -10.43
N SER A 68 18.92 -1.84 -11.37
CA SER A 68 17.54 -1.46 -11.11
C SER A 68 16.65 -2.65 -10.75
N ILE A 69 16.82 -3.78 -11.44
CA ILE A 69 16.11 -5.03 -11.12
C ILE A 69 16.52 -5.57 -9.75
N GLY A 70 17.82 -5.56 -9.42
CA GLY A 70 18.35 -6.05 -8.15
C GLY A 70 17.91 -5.22 -6.94
N GLY A 71 17.97 -3.89 -7.04
CA GLY A 71 17.45 -2.98 -6.01
C GLY A 71 15.94 -3.11 -5.85
N GLY A 72 15.22 -3.15 -6.98
CA GLY A 72 13.78 -3.38 -7.00
C GLY A 72 13.38 -4.73 -6.42
N LEU A 73 14.14 -5.81 -6.62
CA LEU A 73 13.87 -7.16 -6.08
C LEU A 73 14.03 -7.24 -4.56
N GLN A 74 14.95 -6.48 -3.97
CA GLN A 74 15.20 -6.51 -2.54
C GLN A 74 14.07 -5.81 -1.77
N GLU A 75 13.67 -4.63 -2.25
CA GLU A 75 12.50 -3.90 -1.76
C GLU A 75 11.18 -4.61 -2.14
N ALA A 76 11.17 -5.30 -3.29
CA ALA A 76 10.07 -6.16 -3.71
C ALA A 76 9.91 -7.45 -2.88
N ASN A 77 10.91 -7.84 -2.09
CA ASN A 77 10.86 -9.02 -1.25
C ASN A 77 10.54 -8.69 0.21
N SER A 78 10.96 -7.53 0.71
CA SER A 78 10.60 -7.07 2.06
C SER A 78 9.11 -6.77 2.15
N ILE A 79 8.60 -5.93 1.25
CA ILE A 79 7.18 -5.53 1.23
C ILE A 79 6.25 -6.71 0.86
N ASN A 80 6.70 -7.69 0.05
CA ASN A 80 5.92 -8.91 -0.21
C ASN A 80 5.81 -9.79 1.03
N LYS A 81 6.91 -10.01 1.77
CA LYS A 81 6.88 -10.85 2.98
C LYS A 81 5.95 -10.26 4.04
N GLU A 82 5.94 -8.94 4.20
CA GLU A 82 5.03 -8.23 5.09
C GLU A 82 3.57 -8.33 4.59
N SER A 83 3.33 -8.12 3.29
CA SER A 83 2.00 -8.27 2.69
C SER A 83 1.43 -9.69 2.83
N PHE A 84 2.26 -10.74 2.63
CA PHE A 84 1.85 -12.13 2.82
C PHE A 84 1.49 -12.43 4.27
N ARG A 85 2.22 -11.86 5.24
CA ARG A 85 1.92 -12.07 6.66
C ARG A 85 0.63 -11.38 7.06
N VAL A 86 0.42 -10.12 6.64
CA VAL A 86 -0.84 -9.39 6.85
C VAL A 86 -2.04 -10.17 6.30
N ILE A 87 -1.94 -10.70 5.07
CA ILE A 87 -3.01 -11.53 4.47
C ILE A 87 -3.25 -12.79 5.30
N SER A 88 -2.18 -13.46 5.75
CA SER A 88 -2.29 -14.68 6.56
C SER A 88 -2.95 -14.42 7.91
N GLU A 89 -2.54 -13.36 8.61
CA GLU A 89 -3.10 -12.95 9.91
C GLU A 89 -4.58 -12.56 9.75
N PHE A 90 -4.91 -11.81 8.69
CA PHE A 90 -6.30 -11.46 8.41
C PHE A 90 -7.17 -12.69 8.12
N LYS A 91 -6.66 -13.66 7.36
CA LYS A 91 -7.40 -14.92 7.09
C LYS A 91 -7.59 -15.77 8.34
N GLU A 92 -6.59 -15.82 9.22
CA GLU A 92 -6.71 -16.48 10.52
C GLU A 92 -7.87 -15.85 11.31
N PHE A 93 -7.87 -14.53 11.44
CA PHE A 93 -8.97 -13.80 12.05
C PHE A 93 -10.32 -14.08 11.36
N GLU A 94 -10.42 -13.92 10.04
CA GLU A 94 -11.66 -14.16 9.28
C GLU A 94 -12.20 -15.59 9.49
N SER A 95 -11.31 -16.57 9.61
CA SER A 95 -11.70 -17.96 9.87
C SER A 95 -12.34 -18.15 11.26
N SER A 96 -11.95 -17.33 12.24
CA SER A 96 -12.47 -17.36 13.61
C SER A 96 -13.81 -16.64 13.80
N VAL A 97 -14.17 -15.75 12.87
CA VAL A 97 -15.40 -14.95 12.95
C VAL A 97 -16.58 -15.69 12.31
N ALA A 98 -17.68 -15.81 13.05
CA ALA A 98 -18.95 -16.29 12.52
C ALA A 98 -19.71 -15.15 11.81
N GLY A 99 -20.48 -15.49 10.78
CA GLY A 99 -21.28 -14.53 10.01
C GLY A 99 -20.70 -14.19 8.63
N SER A 100 -21.44 -13.35 7.90
CA SER A 100 -21.11 -12.89 6.55
C SER A 100 -21.65 -11.48 6.33
N ASN A 101 -21.04 -10.72 5.42
CA ASN A 101 -21.34 -9.32 5.14
C ASN A 101 -21.11 -8.37 6.34
N LEU A 102 -20.16 -8.72 7.21
CA LEU A 102 -19.76 -7.87 8.32
C LEU A 102 -18.94 -6.70 7.79
N VAL A 103 -19.16 -5.49 8.29
CA VAL A 103 -18.40 -4.33 7.81
C VAL A 103 -17.13 -4.16 8.63
N ILE A 104 -15.99 -4.08 7.96
CA ILE A 104 -14.69 -3.78 8.57
C ILE A 104 -14.17 -2.46 8.01
N PHE A 105 -13.84 -1.55 8.91
CA PHE A 105 -13.06 -0.37 8.54
C PHE A 105 -11.58 -0.76 8.51
N ALA A 106 -11.01 -0.72 7.31
CA ALA A 106 -9.63 -1.08 7.06
C ALA A 106 -9.11 -0.30 5.86
N ARG A 107 -7.82 0.08 5.89
CA ARG A 107 -7.14 0.76 4.78
C ARG A 107 -7.14 -0.06 3.47
N GLU A 108 -6.99 -1.37 3.56
CA GLU A 108 -6.31 -2.13 2.50
C GLU A 108 -7.29 -2.79 1.52
N TYR A 109 -7.48 -2.17 0.35
CA TYR A 109 -8.10 -2.81 -0.81
C TYR A 109 -7.43 -4.14 -1.20
N LYS A 110 -6.17 -4.38 -0.80
CA LYS A 110 -5.49 -5.66 -1.07
C LYS A 110 -6.03 -6.82 -0.24
N LEU A 111 -6.66 -6.57 0.92
CA LEU A 111 -7.28 -7.62 1.73
C LEU A 111 -8.65 -8.01 1.16
N GLN A 112 -9.34 -7.08 0.51
CA GLN A 112 -10.69 -7.26 -0.02
C GLN A 112 -10.84 -8.47 -0.97
N PRO A 113 -9.92 -8.74 -1.94
CA PRO A 113 -10.00 -9.94 -2.78
C PRO A 113 -9.86 -11.27 -2.03
N TYR A 114 -9.35 -11.24 -0.80
CA TYR A 114 -9.09 -12.43 0.00
C TYR A 114 -10.16 -12.70 1.04
N SER A 115 -11.18 -11.84 1.13
CA SER A 115 -12.28 -11.97 2.08
C SER A 115 -13.58 -12.31 1.36
N ASN A 116 -14.34 -13.23 1.96
CA ASN A 116 -15.71 -13.53 1.56
C ASN A 116 -16.73 -13.15 2.65
N LYS A 117 -16.26 -12.76 3.83
CA LYS A 117 -17.12 -12.44 4.97
C LYS A 117 -17.25 -10.94 5.23
N PHE A 118 -16.28 -10.14 4.79
CA PHE A 118 -16.22 -8.73 5.13
C PHE A 118 -16.48 -7.80 3.95
N VAL A 119 -17.27 -6.76 4.23
CA VAL A 119 -17.36 -5.56 3.40
C VAL A 119 -16.35 -4.56 3.94
N PHE A 120 -15.42 -4.13 3.09
CA PHE A 120 -14.36 -3.20 3.47
C PHE A 120 -14.84 -1.76 3.28
N LEU A 121 -14.76 -0.96 4.34
CA LEU A 121 -14.84 0.50 4.28
C LEU A 121 -13.44 1.08 4.48
N THR A 122 -13.02 1.90 3.55
CA THR A 122 -11.79 2.70 3.65
C THR A 122 -12.13 4.14 4.06
N ALA A 123 -11.11 4.95 4.32
CA ALA A 123 -11.29 6.39 4.54
C ALA A 123 -12.05 7.08 3.40
N ASP A 124 -11.89 6.62 2.16
CA ASP A 124 -12.55 7.20 0.97
C ASP A 124 -14.06 6.93 0.94
N ASN A 125 -14.53 5.96 1.73
CA ASN A 125 -15.94 5.60 1.80
C ASN A 125 -16.69 6.33 2.91
N LEU A 126 -16.00 7.11 3.74
CA LEU A 126 -16.57 7.81 4.88
C LEU A 126 -16.67 9.31 4.62
N GLU A 127 -17.70 9.94 5.19
CA GLU A 127 -17.76 11.38 5.28
C GLU A 127 -16.63 11.89 6.20
N GLU A 128 -16.13 13.09 5.92
CA GLU A 128 -14.99 13.66 6.65
C GLU A 128 -15.22 13.72 8.16
N GLU A 129 -16.45 14.04 8.58
CA GLU A 129 -16.86 14.08 9.98
C GLU A 129 -16.80 12.69 10.64
N ASP A 130 -17.31 11.65 9.98
CA ASP A 130 -17.28 10.28 10.50
C ASP A 130 -15.84 9.75 10.59
N LEU A 131 -15.04 10.03 9.55
CA LEU A 131 -13.65 9.66 9.52
C LEU A 131 -12.87 10.35 10.65
N ARG A 132 -13.13 11.64 10.89
CA ARG A 132 -12.55 12.39 12.01
C ARG A 132 -12.93 11.76 13.35
N ASN A 133 -14.22 11.46 13.55
CA ASN A 133 -14.71 10.86 14.79
C ASN A 133 -14.08 9.49 15.06
N ILE A 134 -13.90 8.66 14.01
CA ILE A 134 -13.32 7.33 14.10
C ILE A 134 -11.80 7.37 14.32
N ILE A 135 -11.07 8.23 13.60
CA ILE A 135 -9.59 8.23 13.56
C ILE A 135 -8.97 9.09 14.66
N ILE A 136 -9.52 10.28 14.92
CA ILE A 136 -8.91 11.24 15.84
C ILE A 136 -9.37 10.95 17.25
N PHE A 137 -10.69 10.85 17.42
CA PHE A 137 -11.29 10.42 18.66
C PHE A 137 -10.69 11.14 19.89
N GLU A 138 -10.88 12.46 19.95
CA GLU A 138 -10.23 13.30 20.98
C GLU A 138 -11.03 13.39 22.29
N THR A 139 -12.37 13.26 22.28
CA THR A 139 -13.15 13.58 23.50
C THR A 139 -14.52 12.93 23.66
N GLU A 140 -15.22 12.53 22.59
CA GLU A 140 -16.63 12.11 22.67
C GLU A 140 -16.82 10.66 22.19
N ILE A 141 -16.86 9.72 23.15
CA ILE A 141 -17.21 8.31 22.93
C ILE A 141 -18.54 8.18 22.17
N GLU A 142 -19.48 9.08 22.41
CA GLU A 142 -20.79 9.10 21.76
C GLU A 142 -20.67 9.32 20.25
N SER A 143 -20.03 10.42 19.80
CA SER A 143 -19.80 10.75 18.40
C SER A 143 -19.03 9.65 17.64
N PHE A 144 -18.08 9.00 18.31
CA PHE A 144 -17.40 7.82 17.78
C PHE A 144 -18.35 6.65 17.54
N ASN A 145 -19.14 6.28 18.56
CA ASN A 145 -20.09 5.18 18.47
C ASN A 145 -21.17 5.45 17.42
N GLU A 146 -21.66 6.68 17.31
CA GLU A 146 -22.62 7.10 16.29
C GLU A 146 -22.06 6.94 14.88
N SER A 147 -20.82 7.37 14.63
CA SER A 147 -20.15 7.19 13.35
C SER A 147 -19.94 5.71 13.00
N LEU A 148 -19.62 4.86 13.97
CA LEU A 148 -19.56 3.40 13.75
C LEU A 148 -20.93 2.81 13.40
N ILE A 149 -21.99 3.19 14.14
CA ILE A 149 -23.37 2.72 13.90
C ILE A 149 -23.88 3.17 12.53
N LYS A 150 -23.72 4.46 12.21
CA LYS A 150 -24.13 5.08 10.94
C LYS A 150 -23.55 4.35 9.75
N ASN A 151 -22.25 4.01 9.83
CA ASN A 151 -21.52 3.31 8.78
C ASN A 151 -21.57 1.77 8.91
N ARG A 152 -22.35 1.26 9.87
CA ARG A 152 -22.52 -0.18 10.18
C ARG A 152 -21.20 -0.91 10.46
N ILE A 153 -20.16 -0.20 10.89
CA ILE A 153 -18.82 -0.73 11.11
C ILE A 153 -18.84 -1.66 12.33
N CYS A 154 -18.45 -2.91 12.10
CA CYS A 154 -18.33 -3.93 13.15
C CYS A 154 -16.91 -4.13 13.63
N TYR A 155 -15.94 -3.95 12.74
CA TYR A 155 -14.55 -4.21 13.05
C TYR A 155 -13.68 -3.04 12.62
N LEU A 156 -12.66 -2.73 13.41
CA LEU A 156 -11.61 -1.77 13.09
C LEU A 156 -10.29 -2.53 12.97
N LEU A 157 -9.67 -2.49 11.80
CA LEU A 157 -8.37 -3.09 11.55
C LEU A 157 -7.29 -2.01 11.48
N PHE A 158 -6.30 -2.13 12.35
CA PHE A 158 -5.13 -1.27 12.37
C PHE A 158 -3.86 -2.07 12.13
N TYR A 159 -2.84 -1.42 11.58
CA TYR A 159 -1.51 -2.00 11.46
C TYR A 159 -0.72 -1.71 12.74
N LYS A 160 0.22 -2.58 13.11
CA LYS A 160 1.13 -2.32 14.24
C LYS A 160 2.27 -1.39 13.86
N ASP A 161 2.61 -1.30 12.58
CA ASP A 161 3.62 -0.36 12.10
C ASP A 161 3.08 1.09 12.22
N PRO A 162 3.67 1.92 13.11
CA PRO A 162 3.21 3.30 13.30
C PRO A 162 3.42 4.15 12.06
N ILE A 163 4.50 3.93 11.29
CA ILE A 163 4.78 4.66 10.05
C ILE A 163 3.70 4.36 9.01
N TYR A 164 3.21 3.12 8.99
CA TYR A 164 2.16 2.72 8.05
C TYR A 164 0.82 3.39 8.34
N ASN A 165 0.44 3.51 9.61
CA ASN A 165 -0.78 4.22 9.99
C ASN A 165 -0.62 5.74 9.87
N GLU A 166 0.51 6.30 10.29
CA GLU A 166 0.78 7.75 10.23
C GLU A 166 0.81 8.23 8.78
N ASN A 167 1.43 7.49 7.85
CA ASN A 167 1.39 7.86 6.43
C ASN A 167 -0.02 7.81 5.83
N TYR A 168 -0.87 6.88 6.29
CA TYR A 168 -2.22 6.73 5.76
C TYR A 168 -3.17 7.80 6.27
N TYR A 169 -3.08 8.10 7.56
CA TYR A 169 -3.89 9.13 8.18
C TYR A 169 -3.20 10.50 8.13
N SER A 170 -2.03 10.62 7.49
CA SER A 170 -1.18 11.82 7.46
C SER A 170 -1.96 13.08 7.18
N THR A 171 -2.80 13.09 6.15
CA THR A 171 -3.61 14.27 5.80
C THR A 171 -4.56 14.69 6.91
N ILE A 172 -5.09 13.73 7.67
CA ILE A 172 -5.99 13.97 8.80
C ILE A 172 -5.16 14.35 10.02
N THR A 173 -4.18 13.53 10.41
CA THR A 173 -3.32 13.78 11.57
C THR A 173 -2.54 15.09 11.47
N ASP A 174 -2.08 15.47 10.27
CA ASP A 174 -1.35 16.72 10.02
C ASP A 174 -2.27 17.94 10.13
N PHE A 175 -3.55 17.78 9.76
CA PHE A 175 -4.54 18.86 9.89
C PHE A 175 -4.86 19.15 11.36
N PHE A 176 -4.85 18.13 12.21
CA PHE A 176 -5.17 18.25 13.64
C PHE A 176 -3.93 18.28 14.56
N GLY A 177 -2.74 18.03 14.03
CA GLY A 177 -1.47 18.07 14.78
C GLY A 177 -1.27 16.90 15.74
N GLU A 178 -1.96 15.77 15.55
CA GLU A 178 -1.94 14.63 16.46
C GLU A 178 -1.23 13.41 15.88
N LYS A 179 -0.46 12.68 16.71
CA LYS A 179 0.13 11.41 16.29
C LYS A 179 -0.90 10.29 16.43
N PHE A 180 -1.19 9.59 15.33
CA PHE A 180 -2.04 8.41 15.38
C PHE A 180 -1.36 7.25 16.12
N SER A 181 -2.07 6.65 17.08
CA SER A 181 -1.68 5.40 17.72
C SER A 181 -2.90 4.49 17.90
N PRO A 182 -2.86 3.22 17.47
CA PRO A 182 -3.95 2.28 17.69
C PRO A 182 -4.14 1.89 19.16
N ASP A 183 -3.17 2.17 20.03
CA ASP A 183 -3.29 1.82 21.45
C ASP A 183 -4.38 2.61 22.18
N LYS A 184 -4.77 3.78 21.65
CA LYS A 184 -5.84 4.59 22.25
C LYS A 184 -7.20 3.89 22.26
N TYR A 185 -7.42 2.97 21.32
CA TYR A 185 -8.65 2.18 21.23
C TYR A 185 -8.76 1.10 22.32
N ASN A 186 -7.66 0.75 23.00
CA ASN A 186 -7.68 -0.23 24.10
C ASN A 186 -8.52 0.22 25.30
N ASN A 187 -8.73 1.53 25.46
CA ASN A 187 -9.43 2.12 26.60
C ASN A 187 -10.90 2.46 26.30
N ILE A 188 -11.39 2.17 25.09
CA ILE A 188 -12.78 2.44 24.70
C ILE A 188 -13.66 1.26 25.12
N SER A 189 -14.58 1.47 26.05
CA SER A 189 -15.41 0.41 26.64
C SER A 189 -16.33 -0.30 25.65
N THR A 190 -16.69 0.37 24.54
CA THR A 190 -17.53 -0.20 23.48
C THR A 190 -16.74 -1.01 22.44
N LEU A 191 -15.41 -1.01 22.52
CA LEU A 191 -14.53 -1.81 21.68
C LEU A 191 -13.91 -2.96 22.47
N ARG A 192 -13.76 -4.10 21.81
CA ARG A 192 -13.01 -5.24 22.30
C ARG A 192 -11.91 -5.59 21.32
N LYS A 193 -10.66 -5.65 21.76
CA LYS A 193 -9.58 -6.21 20.94
C LYS A 193 -9.81 -7.72 20.78
N VAL A 194 -10.13 -8.15 19.56
CA VAL A 194 -10.48 -9.54 19.23
C VAL A 194 -9.37 -10.29 18.51
N TYR A 195 -8.42 -9.57 17.91
CA TYR A 195 -7.25 -10.17 17.30
C TYR A 195 -6.03 -9.29 17.52
N GLU A 196 -4.91 -9.94 17.86
CA GLU A 196 -3.61 -9.30 17.98
C GLU A 196 -2.56 -10.16 17.29
N GLY A 197 -2.30 -9.83 16.03
CA GLY A 197 -1.25 -10.43 15.22
C GLY A 197 0.10 -9.76 15.45
N ARG A 198 1.07 -10.12 14.60
CA ARG A 198 2.37 -9.45 14.57
C ARG A 198 2.30 -8.14 13.79
N GLU A 199 1.52 -8.12 12.71
CA GLU A 199 1.44 -6.98 11.80
C GLU A 199 0.12 -6.21 11.95
N ILE A 200 -0.97 -6.88 12.37
CA ILE A 200 -2.29 -6.26 12.51
C ILE A 200 -2.90 -6.39 13.92
N LEU A 201 -3.79 -5.46 14.22
CA LEU A 201 -4.65 -5.40 15.40
C LEU A 201 -6.09 -5.26 14.93
N ILE A 202 -7.03 -6.01 15.51
CA ILE A 202 -8.45 -5.89 15.16
C ILE A 202 -9.29 -5.73 16.42
N TYR A 203 -10.12 -4.68 16.40
CA TYR A 203 -11.12 -4.39 17.42
C TYR A 203 -12.50 -4.69 16.88
N GLU A 204 -13.35 -5.31 17.70
CA GLU A 204 -14.77 -5.53 17.45
C GLU A 204 -15.57 -4.48 18.22
N TYR A 205 -16.55 -3.87 17.54
CA TYR A 205 -17.52 -2.99 18.16
C TYR A 205 -18.66 -3.79 18.79
N SER A 206 -18.85 -3.62 20.10
CA SER A 206 -19.78 -4.42 20.93
C SER A 206 -21.23 -4.45 20.42
N ALA A 207 -21.71 -3.38 19.78
CA ALA A 207 -23.08 -3.33 19.27
C ALA A 207 -23.29 -4.17 18.00
N CYS A 208 -22.23 -4.67 17.35
CA CYS A 208 -22.41 -5.49 16.15
C CYS A 208 -23.02 -6.87 16.41
N GLN A 209 -22.98 -7.36 17.66
CA GLN A 209 -23.65 -8.61 18.01
C GLN A 209 -25.18 -8.46 18.14
N GLN A 210 -25.71 -7.23 18.13
CA GLN A 210 -27.14 -6.98 18.33
C GLN A 210 -27.95 -6.89 17.02
N ASN A 211 -27.29 -6.70 15.86
CA ASN A 211 -27.97 -6.54 14.57
C ASN A 211 -28.40 -7.86 13.91
N ASP A 212 -27.93 -9.02 14.37
CA ASP A 212 -28.46 -10.33 13.94
C ASP A 212 -29.80 -10.70 14.63
N SER A 213 -30.28 -9.85 15.54
CA SER A 213 -31.51 -10.07 16.32
C SER A 213 -32.67 -9.12 16.00
N ALA A 214 -32.52 -8.23 15.02
CA ALA A 214 -33.62 -7.39 14.54
C ALA A 214 -34.23 -8.01 13.27
N PRO A 215 -35.54 -8.35 13.25
CA PRO A 215 -36.24 -8.90 12.09
C PRO A 215 -36.39 -7.92 10.93
#